data_AF-A0A847SYQ5-F1
#
_entry.id   AF-A0A847SYQ5-F1
#
_cell.length_a   1.000
_cell.length_b   1.000
_cell.length_c   1.000
_cell.angle_alpha   90.00
_cell.angle_beta   90.00
_cell.angle_gamma   90.00
#
_symmetry.space_group_name_H-M   'P 1'
#
loop_
_entity.id
_entity.type
_entity.pdbx_description
1 polymer ?
#
loop_
_entity_poly.entity_id
_entity_poly.type
_entity_poly.pdbx_seq_one_letter_code
_entity_poly.pdbx_strand_id
1 'polypeptide(L)'
;MITLPDEMIALKKFHGHLGPFAVLGYRMGQLARRRFTQRIYARVHSGTERPLSCLADGIQMSSCCTLGKNNITLLEERQAWSEFSDGTGHLDIRVRPELIEDISARCDHHNEEEMAMRFYSLSDDDLFVVTSDRSAPFGR
;
A
#
# COMPACT_ATOMS: atom_id res chain seq x y z
N MET A 1 -8.68 -2.51 24.60
CA MET A 1 -7.99 -1.41 23.90
C MET A 1 -6.84 -2.05 23.16
N ILE A 2 -6.85 -2.02 21.82
CA ILE A 2 -5.79 -2.63 21.02
C ILE A 2 -4.53 -1.78 21.22
N THR A 3 -3.43 -2.39 21.64
CA THR A 3 -2.13 -1.72 21.67
C THR A 3 -1.58 -1.71 20.25
N LEU A 4 -1.53 -0.53 19.63
CA LEU A 4 -1.01 -0.37 18.27
C LEU A 4 0.53 -0.40 18.29
N PRO A 5 1.19 -1.10 17.34
CA PRO A 5 2.62 -0.94 17.07
C PRO A 5 2.98 0.51 16.73
N ASP A 6 4.22 0.91 17.00
CA ASP A 6 4.69 2.30 16.81
C ASP A 6 4.50 2.78 15.36
N GLU A 7 4.73 1.92 14.37
CA GLU A 7 4.51 2.24 12.97
C GLU A 7 3.03 2.47 12.63
N MET A 8 2.11 1.78 13.30
CA MET A 8 0.67 1.96 13.09
C MET A 8 0.18 3.24 13.77
N ILE A 9 0.76 3.59 14.93
CA ILE A 9 0.58 4.91 15.55
C ILE A 9 1.06 6.01 14.61
N ALA A 10 2.24 5.84 14.00
CA ALA A 10 2.80 6.81 13.07
C ALA A 10 1.98 6.92 11.78
N LEU A 11 1.50 5.79 11.23
CA LEU A 11 0.62 5.77 10.05
C LEU A 11 -0.70 6.48 10.33
N LYS A 12 -1.32 6.17 11.48
CA LYS A 12 -2.55 6.84 11.93
C LYS A 12 -2.35 8.36 12.04
N LYS A 13 -1.22 8.82 12.57
CA LYS A 13 -0.88 10.25 12.67
C LYS A 13 -0.64 10.88 11.30
N PHE A 14 0.06 10.20 10.39
CA PHE A 14 0.35 10.71 9.05
C PHE A 14 -0.91 10.81 8.19
N HIS A 15 -1.75 9.78 8.22
CA HIS A 15 -2.95 9.66 7.40
C HIS A 15 -4.18 10.37 8.00
N GLY A 16 -4.23 10.51 9.33
CA GLY A 16 -5.33 11.12 10.09
C GLY A 16 -6.28 10.11 10.74
N HIS A 17 -6.28 8.85 10.31
CA HIS A 17 -6.95 7.71 10.94
C HIS A 17 -6.24 6.41 10.53
N LEU A 18 -6.63 5.26 11.07
CA LEU A 18 -6.07 3.96 10.70
C LEU A 18 -7.10 3.14 9.91
N GLY A 19 -7.08 3.28 8.59
CA GLY A 19 -7.97 2.54 7.69
C GLY A 19 -7.27 1.36 6.98
N PRO A 20 -8.04 0.37 6.48
CA PRO A 20 -7.49 -0.84 5.88
C PRO A 20 -6.64 -0.56 4.63
N PHE A 21 -7.05 0.36 3.75
CA PHE A 21 -6.25 0.70 2.56
C PHE A 21 -4.93 1.38 2.90
N ALA A 22 -4.88 2.22 3.94
CA ALA A 22 -3.62 2.81 4.39
C ALA A 22 -2.65 1.73 4.90
N VAL A 23 -3.15 0.76 5.68
CA VAL A 23 -2.33 -0.38 6.14
C VAL A 23 -1.87 -1.27 4.99
N LEU A 24 -2.75 -1.59 4.03
CA LEU A 24 -2.38 -2.37 2.84
C LEU A 24 -1.28 -1.65 2.05
N GLY A 25 -1.39 -0.34 1.87
CA GLY A 25 -0.36 0.47 1.22
C GLY A 25 0.97 0.47 1.98
N TYR A 26 0.90 0.55 3.30
CA TYR A 26 2.08 0.47 4.17
C TYR A 26 2.79 -0.89 4.04
N ARG A 27 2.01 -1.98 4.00
CA ARG A 27 2.56 -3.32 3.77
C ARG A 27 3.18 -3.44 2.37
N MET A 28 2.54 -2.92 1.32
CA MET A 28 3.11 -2.91 -0.04
C MET A 28 4.48 -2.22 -0.09
N GLY A 29 4.61 -1.03 0.50
CA GLY A 29 5.90 -0.34 0.49
C GLY A 29 6.98 -1.05 1.30
N GLN A 30 6.63 -1.74 2.39
CA GLN A 30 7.58 -2.61 3.10
C GLN A 30 8.08 -3.77 2.24
N LEU A 31 7.20 -4.45 1.49
CA LEU A 31 7.61 -5.51 0.54
C LEU A 31 8.57 -4.95 -0.51
N ALA A 32 8.24 -3.78 -1.09
CA ALA A 32 9.11 -3.12 -2.05
C ALA A 32 10.50 -2.82 -1.47
N ARG A 33 10.57 -2.39 -0.20
CA ARG A 33 11.86 -2.13 0.48
C ARG A 33 12.66 -3.38 0.83
N ARG A 34 12.01 -4.53 1.02
CA ARG A 34 12.71 -5.82 1.14
C ARG A 34 13.35 -6.22 -0.19
N ARG A 35 12.71 -5.89 -1.32
CA ARG A 35 13.19 -6.24 -2.67
C ARG A 35 14.25 -5.28 -3.22
N PHE A 36 14.14 -3.99 -2.91
CA PHE A 36 14.98 -2.95 -3.48
C PHE A 36 15.69 -2.15 -2.38
N THR A 37 17.01 -2.13 -2.40
CA THR A 37 17.83 -1.48 -1.38
C THR A 37 18.14 -0.01 -1.70
N GLN A 38 18.09 0.39 -2.97
CA GLN A 38 18.44 1.73 -3.44
C GLN A 38 17.20 2.60 -3.72
N ARG A 39 17.38 3.71 -4.44
CA ARG A 39 16.29 4.57 -4.90
C ARG A 39 15.31 3.75 -5.75
N ILE A 40 14.02 3.87 -5.46
CA ILE A 40 12.95 3.24 -6.22
C ILE A 40 11.88 4.26 -6.64
N TYR A 41 11.09 3.84 -7.61
CA TYR A 41 9.94 4.52 -8.16
C TYR A 41 8.70 3.66 -7.91
N ALA A 42 7.56 4.30 -7.67
CA ALA A 42 6.28 3.64 -7.51
C ALA A 42 5.23 4.17 -8.48
N ARG A 43 4.39 3.29 -9.00
CA ARG A 43 3.13 3.65 -9.67
C ARG A 43 1.99 3.04 -8.86
N VAL A 44 1.05 3.87 -8.43
CA VAL A 44 -0.08 3.43 -7.59
C VAL A 44 -1.36 3.60 -8.38
N HIS A 45 -2.08 2.49 -8.58
CA HIS A 45 -3.22 2.43 -9.49
C HIS A 45 -4.56 2.74 -8.80
N SER A 46 -4.50 3.26 -7.57
CA SER A 46 -5.67 3.54 -6.73
C SER A 46 -6.50 4.73 -7.21
N GLY A 47 -5.93 5.60 -8.04
CA GLY A 47 -6.47 6.94 -8.28
C GLY A 47 -6.40 7.84 -7.04
N THR A 48 -7.16 8.93 -7.08
CA THR A 48 -7.17 9.98 -6.05
C THR A 48 -8.42 10.00 -5.17
N GLU A 49 -9.43 9.17 -5.48
CA GLU A 49 -10.68 9.10 -4.72
C GLU A 49 -10.62 8.12 -3.54
N ARG A 50 -11.24 8.53 -2.41
CA ARG A 50 -11.38 7.68 -1.22
C ARG A 50 -12.41 6.56 -1.46
N PRO A 51 -12.26 5.40 -0.80
CA PRO A 51 -11.21 5.06 0.17
C PRO A 51 -9.93 4.49 -0.46
N LEU A 52 -9.92 4.20 -1.77
CA LEU A 52 -8.78 3.57 -2.44
C LEU A 52 -7.52 4.42 -2.39
N SER A 53 -7.65 5.74 -2.53
CA SER A 53 -6.49 6.65 -2.53
C SER A 53 -5.67 6.64 -1.24
N CYS A 54 -6.23 6.14 -0.13
CA CYS A 54 -5.49 5.93 1.12
C CYS A 54 -4.32 4.93 0.96
N LEU A 55 -4.35 4.08 -0.06
CA LEU A 55 -3.24 3.17 -0.42
C LEU A 55 -1.95 3.95 -0.67
N ALA A 56 -2.04 5.11 -1.33
CA ALA A 56 -0.88 5.93 -1.65
C ALA A 56 -0.18 6.44 -0.38
N ASP A 57 -0.92 6.82 0.67
CA ASP A 57 -0.32 7.34 1.90
C ASP A 57 0.49 6.28 2.64
N GLY A 58 -0.04 5.06 2.73
CA GLY A 58 0.71 3.92 3.28
C GLY A 58 1.97 3.61 2.50
N ILE A 59 1.88 3.60 1.16
CA ILE A 59 3.03 3.40 0.28
C ILE A 59 4.07 4.50 0.51
N GLN A 60 3.68 5.77 0.55
CA GLN A 60 4.60 6.88 0.78
C GLN A 60 5.37 6.75 2.10
N MET A 61 4.68 6.31 3.16
CA MET A 61 5.28 6.17 4.48
C MET A 61 6.34 5.06 4.56
N SER A 62 6.19 4.00 3.77
CA SER A 62 6.99 2.77 3.92
C SER A 62 7.98 2.51 2.77
N SER A 63 7.74 3.05 1.58
CA SER A 63 8.53 2.75 0.37
C SER A 63 9.68 3.72 0.08
N CYS A 64 9.72 4.87 0.75
CA CYS A 64 10.54 6.04 0.36
C CYS A 64 10.18 6.65 -1.02
N CYS A 65 9.08 6.22 -1.64
CA CYS A 65 8.48 6.87 -2.81
C CYS A 65 7.49 7.93 -2.37
N THR A 66 7.79 9.21 -2.56
CA THR A 66 6.92 10.32 -2.11
C THR A 66 6.68 11.32 -3.21
N LEU A 67 5.54 12.03 -3.14
CA LEU A 67 5.20 13.07 -4.10
C LEU A 67 6.30 14.14 -4.19
N GLY A 68 6.82 14.59 -3.04
CA GLY A 68 7.90 15.59 -2.98
C GLY A 68 9.24 15.10 -3.55
N LYS A 69 9.54 13.79 -3.48
CA LYS A 69 10.72 13.18 -4.12
C LYS A 69 10.53 12.93 -5.61
N ASN A 70 9.31 13.14 -6.13
CA ASN A 70 8.91 12.93 -7.51
C ASN A 70 9.26 11.51 -8.01
N ASN A 71 9.06 10.51 -7.15
CA ASN A 71 9.29 9.10 -7.43
C ASN A 71 8.07 8.22 -7.09
N ILE A 72 6.89 8.83 -7.02
CA ILE A 72 5.59 8.15 -6.99
C ILE A 72 4.69 8.78 -8.05
N THR A 73 3.91 7.96 -8.75
CA THR A 73 2.89 8.42 -9.70
C THR A 73 1.56 7.77 -9.33
N LEU A 74 0.51 8.58 -9.25
CA LEU A 74 -0.85 8.08 -9.04
C LEU A 74 -1.53 7.95 -10.41
N LEU A 75 -2.03 6.75 -10.70
CA LEU A 75 -2.72 6.41 -11.94
C LEU A 75 -4.20 6.21 -11.63
N GLU A 76 -5.07 6.85 -12.41
CA GLU A 76 -6.52 6.91 -12.18
C GLU A 76 -7.23 5.65 -12.74
N GLU A 77 -6.83 4.48 -12.23
CA GLU A 77 -7.40 3.18 -12.62
C GLU A 77 -8.38 2.62 -11.59
N ARG A 78 -8.44 3.22 -10.38
CA ARG A 78 -9.34 2.83 -9.28
C ARG A 78 -9.19 1.36 -8.86
N GLN A 79 -7.95 0.88 -8.80
CA GLN A 79 -7.64 -0.50 -8.39
C GLN A 79 -6.62 -0.53 -7.24
N ALA A 80 -6.76 -1.50 -6.34
CA ALA A 80 -5.89 -1.65 -5.17
C ALA A 80 -4.59 -2.41 -5.50
N TRP A 81 -3.70 -1.79 -6.28
CA TRP A 81 -2.38 -2.35 -6.55
C TRP A 81 -1.33 -1.28 -6.88
N SER A 82 -0.07 -1.68 -6.84
CA SER A 82 1.07 -0.82 -7.19
C SER A 82 2.20 -1.59 -7.88
N GLU A 83 2.95 -0.86 -8.69
CA GLU A 83 4.21 -1.28 -9.30
C GLU A 83 5.37 -0.56 -8.59
N PHE A 84 6.49 -1.25 -8.43
CA PHE A 84 7.75 -0.70 -7.93
C PHE A 84 8.91 -1.07 -8.84
N SER A 85 9.84 -0.15 -9.03
CA SER A 85 11.02 -0.37 -9.86
C SER A 85 12.22 0.45 -9.39
N ASP A 86 13.43 -0.11 -9.54
CA ASP A 86 14.70 0.61 -9.36
C ASP A 86 15.36 1.02 -10.70
N GLY A 87 14.65 0.79 -11.81
CA GLY A 87 15.12 1.01 -13.19
C GLY A 87 15.70 -0.23 -13.86
N THR A 88 15.94 -1.31 -13.12
CA THR A 88 16.43 -2.60 -13.64
C THR A 88 15.52 -3.76 -13.25
N GLY A 89 15.05 -3.80 -12.01
CA GLY A 89 14.07 -4.76 -11.53
C GLY A 89 12.68 -4.15 -11.43
N HIS A 90 11.68 -5.03 -11.49
CA HIS A 90 10.27 -4.67 -11.42
C HIS A 90 9.55 -5.54 -10.38
N LEU A 91 8.51 -5.00 -9.76
CA LEU A 91 7.69 -5.67 -8.76
C LEU A 91 6.26 -5.15 -8.81
N ASP A 92 5.30 -6.02 -9.10
CA ASP A 92 3.87 -5.78 -8.95
C ASP A 92 3.39 -6.34 -7.62
N ILE A 93 2.57 -5.56 -6.91
CA ILE A 93 1.91 -6.00 -5.69
C ILE A 93 0.42 -5.65 -5.79
N ARG A 94 -0.43 -6.69 -5.86
CA ARG A 94 -1.89 -6.55 -5.98
C ARG A 94 -2.58 -7.02 -4.70
N VAL A 95 -3.48 -6.21 -4.14
CA VAL A 95 -4.36 -6.68 -3.06
C VAL A 95 -5.24 -7.80 -3.60
N ARG A 96 -5.40 -8.86 -2.81
CA ARG A 96 -6.33 -9.95 -3.12
C ARG A 96 -7.78 -9.45 -3.22
N PRO A 97 -8.54 -9.82 -4.28
CA PRO A 97 -9.92 -9.37 -4.48
C PRO A 97 -10.82 -9.61 -3.26
N GLU A 98 -10.68 -10.76 -2.62
CA GLU A 98 -11.43 -11.16 -1.42
C GLU A 98 -11.30 -10.15 -0.26
N LEU A 99 -10.16 -9.47 -0.12
CA LEU A 99 -9.97 -8.44 0.90
C LEU A 99 -10.65 -7.13 0.52
N ILE A 100 -10.67 -6.78 -0.77
CA ILE A 100 -11.36 -5.59 -1.28
C ILE A 100 -12.87 -5.76 -1.07
N GLU A 101 -13.39 -6.94 -1.39
CA GLU A 101 -14.79 -7.32 -1.14
C GLU A 101 -15.13 -7.26 0.35
N ASP A 102 -14.27 -7.78 1.23
CA ASP A 102 -14.49 -7.75 2.68
C ASP A 102 -14.50 -6.31 3.24
N ILE A 103 -13.60 -5.44 2.78
CA ILE A 103 -13.62 -4.00 3.11
C ILE A 103 -14.96 -3.40 2.67
N SER A 104 -15.34 -3.60 1.41
CA SER A 104 -16.56 -3.00 0.85
C SER A 104 -17.83 -3.49 1.56
N ALA A 105 -17.86 -4.74 2.00
CA ALA A 105 -19.04 -5.34 2.61
C ALA A 105 -19.17 -5.04 4.12
N ARG A 106 -18.05 -4.83 4.82
CA ARG A 106 -18.04 -4.82 6.29
C ARG A 106 -17.39 -3.61 6.93
N CYS A 107 -16.56 -2.84 6.22
CA CYS A 107 -15.81 -1.75 6.83
C CYS A 107 -16.70 -0.52 7.06
N ASP A 108 -16.71 -0.02 8.29
CA ASP A 108 -17.31 1.25 8.67
C ASP A 108 -16.44 1.99 9.68
N HIS A 109 -16.88 3.17 10.11
CA HIS A 109 -16.14 4.02 11.04
C HIS A 109 -16.01 3.45 12.46
N HIS A 110 -16.77 2.43 12.84
CA HIS A 110 -16.66 1.77 14.14
C HIS A 110 -15.62 0.65 14.12
N ASN A 111 -15.36 0.03 12.97
CA ASN A 111 -14.50 -1.16 12.87
C ASN A 111 -13.26 -1.00 11.96
N GLU A 112 -13.07 0.16 11.31
CA GLU A 112 -11.96 0.38 10.37
C GLU A 112 -10.58 0.11 11.00
N GLU A 113 -10.37 0.49 12.27
CA GLU A 113 -9.11 0.30 12.97
C GLU A 113 -8.87 -1.19 13.31
N GLU A 114 -9.92 -1.90 13.71
CA GLU A 114 -9.85 -3.34 13.98
C GLU A 114 -9.54 -4.11 12.69
N MET A 115 -10.26 -3.79 11.60
CA MET A 115 -10.03 -4.39 10.29
C MET A 115 -8.61 -4.09 9.78
N ALA A 116 -8.15 -2.86 9.92
CA ALA A 116 -6.80 -2.46 9.57
C ALA A 116 -5.74 -3.27 10.35
N MET A 117 -5.92 -3.44 11.66
CA MET A 117 -5.00 -4.25 12.48
C MET A 117 -5.05 -5.74 12.17
N ARG A 118 -6.20 -6.27 11.79
CA ARG A 118 -6.32 -7.63 11.26
C ARG A 118 -5.46 -7.79 10.01
N PHE A 119 -5.58 -6.89 9.03
CA PHE A 119 -4.75 -6.94 7.81
C PHE A 119 -3.26 -6.71 8.09
N TYR A 120 -2.92 -5.83 9.02
CA TYR A 120 -1.53 -5.64 9.46
C TYR A 120 -0.92 -6.93 10.03
N SER A 121 -1.73 -7.84 10.58
CA SER A 121 -1.27 -9.09 11.19
C SER A 121 -1.21 -10.29 10.23
N LEU A 122 -1.82 -10.19 9.05
CA LEU A 122 -1.82 -11.26 8.05
C LEU A 122 -0.44 -11.41 7.38
N SER A 123 -0.18 -12.60 6.83
CA SER A 123 1.03 -12.86 6.03
C SER A 123 0.97 -12.09 4.70
N ASP A 124 2.12 -11.87 4.07
CA ASP A 124 2.15 -11.22 2.76
C ASP A 124 1.37 -12.02 1.70
N ASP A 125 1.44 -13.36 1.76
CA ASP A 125 0.75 -14.26 0.83
C ASP A 125 -0.77 -14.23 1.02
N ASP A 126 -1.27 -13.95 2.23
CA ASP A 126 -2.70 -13.78 2.50
C ASP A 126 -3.23 -12.40 2.10
N LEU A 127 -2.33 -11.43 1.89
CA LEU A 127 -2.70 -10.06 1.51
C LEU A 127 -2.60 -9.83 0.00
N PHE A 128 -1.57 -10.40 -0.62
CA PHE A 128 -1.13 -9.96 -1.93
C PHE A 128 -0.91 -11.09 -2.93
N VAL A 129 -1.05 -10.74 -4.19
CA VAL A 129 -0.42 -11.44 -5.32
C VAL A 129 0.77 -10.62 -5.77
N VAL A 130 1.97 -11.21 -5.71
CA VAL A 130 3.24 -10.54 -6.02
C VAL A 130 3.85 -11.15 -7.28
N THR A 131 4.25 -10.31 -8.25
CA THR A 131 4.91 -10.78 -9.49
C THR A 131 6.05 -9.86 -9.91
N SER A 132 7.11 -10.40 -10.52
CA SER A 132 8.33 -9.65 -10.89
C SER A 132 8.46 -9.28 -12.37
N ASP A 133 7.66 -9.88 -13.27
CA ASP A 133 7.98 -9.88 -14.72
C ASP A 133 6.80 -9.47 -15.63
N ARG A 134 5.80 -8.78 -15.08
CA ARG A 134 4.60 -8.37 -15.83
C ARG A 134 4.77 -7.11 -16.67
N SER A 135 5.65 -6.20 -16.25
CA SER A 135 5.91 -4.93 -16.92
C SER A 135 7.42 -4.68 -17.05
N ALA A 136 7.79 -3.84 -18.00
CA ALA A 136 9.17 -3.39 -18.12
C ALA A 136 9.55 -2.51 -16.90
N PRO A 137 10.78 -2.63 -16.37
CA PRO A 137 11.30 -1.73 -15.34
C PRO A 137 11.19 -0.26 -15.77
N PHE A 138 10.94 0.60 -14.80
CA PHE A 138 10.80 2.05 -15.01
C PHE A 138 11.62 2.86 -14.00
N GLY A 139 12.01 4.06 -14.41
CA GLY A 139 12.77 4.97 -13.58
C GLY A 139 13.07 6.27 -14.33
N ARG A 140 13.83 7.15 -13.68
CA ARG A 140 14.47 8.30 -14.32
C ARG A 140 15.96 8.11 -14.30
#